data_AF-A0A026W9T3-F1
#
_entry.id   AF-A0A026W9T3-F1
#
_cell.length_a   1.000
_cell.length_b   1.000
_cell.length_c   1.000
_cell.angle_alpha   90.00
_cell.angle_beta   90.00
_cell.angle_gamma   90.00
#
_symmetry.space_group_name_H-M   'P 1'
#
loop_
_entity.id
_entity.type
_entity.pdbx_description
1 polymer ?
#
loop_
_entity_poly.entity_id
_entity_poly.type
_entity_poly.pdbx_seq_one_letter_code
_entity_poly.pdbx_strand_id
1 'polypeptide(L)'
;IFPSLRKSHKTLLHTSRKVIVSDIDNGLFWYKGIKLNIRQLLSDEYIRQHGEILIDVNIDSIPLSKSSEMHFWPILGKFWDCKHPFLIAVYLGSGRRSNVNIYLEKFAVEVIHLS
;
A
#
# COMPACT_ATOMS: atom_id res chain seq x y z
N ILE A 1 25.90 1.48 13.95
CA ILE A 1 25.08 0.30 14.33
C ILE A 1 24.05 0.79 15.34
N PHE A 2 22.76 0.78 15.01
CA PHE A 2 21.69 1.32 15.86
C PHE A 2 21.51 0.45 17.12
N PRO A 3 21.90 0.91 18.32
CA PRO A 3 21.93 0.08 19.53
C PRO A 3 20.52 -0.26 20.06
N SER A 4 19.49 0.40 19.54
CA SER A 4 18.09 0.28 19.99
C SER A 4 17.24 -0.68 19.16
N LEU A 5 17.77 -1.25 18.07
CA LEU A 5 16.97 -2.16 17.23
C LEU A 5 16.99 -3.57 17.81
N ARG A 6 15.82 -4.04 18.28
CA ARG A 6 15.68 -5.38 18.89
C ARG A 6 16.03 -6.48 17.87
N LYS A 7 16.73 -7.52 18.35
CA LYS A 7 17.32 -8.62 17.56
C LYS A 7 16.37 -9.42 16.65
N SER A 8 15.05 -9.25 16.75
CA SER A 8 14.09 -9.96 15.90
C SER A 8 12.78 -9.19 15.74
N HIS A 9 12.23 -9.16 14.53
CA HIS A 9 10.89 -8.63 14.23
C HIS A 9 9.79 -9.27 15.10
N LYS A 10 10.01 -10.47 15.65
CA LYS A 10 9.10 -11.16 16.59
C LYS A 10 8.95 -10.44 17.93
N THR A 11 9.84 -9.50 18.26
CA THR A 11 9.86 -8.74 19.52
C THR A 11 9.29 -7.32 19.40
N LEU A 12 8.72 -6.96 18.23
CA LEU A 12 7.79 -5.84 18.07
C LEU A 12 6.46 -6.20 18.74
N LEU A 13 6.52 -6.32 20.06
CA LEU A 13 5.38 -6.58 20.92
C LEU A 13 4.47 -5.33 20.84
N HIS A 14 3.19 -5.53 20.53
CA HIS A 14 2.12 -4.53 20.32
C HIS A 14 1.77 -4.08 18.89
N THR A 15 2.36 -4.65 17.83
CA THR A 15 1.77 -4.44 16.49
C THR A 15 0.43 -5.18 16.39
N SER A 16 -0.64 -4.48 16.02
CA SER A 16 -1.96 -5.09 15.81
C SER A 16 -1.84 -6.29 14.85
N ARG A 17 -2.27 -7.47 15.32
CA ARG A 17 -2.25 -8.71 14.53
C ARG A 17 -3.46 -8.86 13.62
N LYS A 18 -4.41 -7.93 13.69
CA LYS A 18 -5.63 -7.95 12.89
C LYS A 18 -5.55 -6.83 11.86
N VAL A 19 -5.57 -7.24 10.60
CA VAL A 19 -5.73 -6.36 9.44
C VAL A 19 -7.05 -6.73 8.79
N ILE A 20 -7.89 -5.72 8.52
CA ILE A 20 -9.16 -5.94 7.82
C ILE A 20 -8.83 -6.08 6.34
N VAL A 21 -9.03 -7.28 5.80
CA VAL A 21 -8.86 -7.60 4.38
C VAL A 21 -10.22 -7.95 3.79
N SER A 22 -10.37 -7.77 2.49
CA SER A 22 -11.54 -8.20 1.71
C SER A 22 -11.14 -9.36 0.81
N ASP A 23 -11.97 -10.38 0.71
CA ASP A 23 -11.82 -11.40 -0.32
C ASP A 23 -12.15 -10.79 -1.70
N ILE A 24 -11.24 -10.96 -2.65
CA ILE A 24 -11.42 -10.55 -4.04
C ILE A 24 -10.99 -11.73 -4.92
N ASP A 25 -11.96 -12.30 -5.64
CA ASP A 25 -11.73 -13.43 -6.54
C ASP A 25 -11.00 -14.58 -5.82
N ASN A 26 -9.77 -14.93 -6.25
CA ASN A 26 -8.97 -16.02 -5.69
C ASN A 26 -7.94 -15.53 -4.66
N GLY A 27 -8.16 -14.38 -4.03
CA GLY A 27 -7.19 -13.75 -3.17
C GLY A 27 -7.74 -12.81 -2.11
N LEU A 28 -6.81 -12.26 -1.35
CA LEU A 28 -7.03 -11.28 -0.30
C LEU A 28 -6.60 -9.91 -0.78
N PHE A 29 -7.41 -8.91 -0.49
CA PHE A 29 -7.14 -7.53 -0.80
C PHE A 29 -7.18 -6.66 0.44
N TRP A 30 -6.14 -5.85 0.61
CA TRP A 30 -6.07 -4.84 1.64
C TRP A 30 -5.97 -3.47 1.00
N TYR A 31 -6.78 -2.54 1.49
CA TYR A 31 -6.82 -1.16 1.01
C TYR A 31 -6.58 -0.20 2.17
N LYS A 32 -5.50 0.57 2.09
CA LYS A 32 -5.18 1.66 3.02
C LYS A 32 -5.67 3.02 2.51
N GLY A 33 -5.49 3.25 1.22
CA GLY A 33 -5.87 4.48 0.54
C GLY A 33 -4.83 5.61 0.62
N ILE A 34 -4.96 6.56 -0.30
CA ILE A 34 -4.10 7.74 -0.42
C ILE A 34 -4.34 8.70 0.74
N LYS A 35 -5.61 9.00 1.06
CA LYS A 35 -5.99 9.98 2.08
C LYS A 35 -5.41 9.65 3.45
N LEU A 36 -5.46 8.37 3.83
CA LEU A 36 -4.90 7.94 5.10
C LEU A 36 -3.37 8.04 5.12
N ASN A 37 -2.71 7.74 3.98
CA ASN A 37 -1.26 7.92 3.85
C ASN A 37 -0.86 9.40 3.95
N ILE A 38 -1.57 10.32 3.26
CA ILE A 38 -1.35 11.76 3.37
C ILE A 38 -1.45 12.21 4.84
N ARG A 39 -2.54 11.86 5.53
CA ARG A 39 -2.75 12.25 6.94
C ARG A 39 -1.71 11.69 7.91
N GLN A 40 -1.09 10.56 7.59
CA GLN A 40 -0.10 9.92 8.46
C GLN A 40 1.34 10.33 8.15
N LEU A 41 1.63 10.72 6.91
CA LEU A 41 2.99 10.93 6.42
C LEU A 41 3.31 12.40 6.18
N LEU A 42 2.32 13.25 5.92
CA LEU A 42 2.50 14.68 5.71
C LEU A 42 2.00 15.46 6.92
N SER A 43 2.72 16.52 7.29
CA SER A 43 2.28 17.45 8.32
C SER A 43 1.27 18.45 7.76
N ASP A 44 0.41 18.99 8.62
CA ASP A 44 -0.51 20.06 8.20
C ASP A 44 0.25 21.30 7.67
N GLU A 45 1.48 21.53 8.16
CA GLU A 45 2.34 22.60 7.65
C GLU A 45 2.80 22.32 6.22
N TYR A 46 3.22 21.09 5.92
CA TYR A 46 3.56 20.69 4.56
C TYR A 46 2.39 20.94 3.61
N ILE A 47 1.19 20.50 4.00
CA ILE A 47 -0.03 20.64 3.19
C ILE A 47 -0.41 22.12 3.00
N ARG A 48 -0.19 22.98 4.01
CA ARG A 48 -0.46 24.43 3.85
C ARG A 48 0.56 25.13 2.97
N GLN A 49 1.82 24.70 3.02
CA GLN A 49 2.90 25.29 2.22
C GLN A 49 2.83 24.87 0.76
N HIS A 50 2.34 23.66 0.48
CA HIS A 50 2.23 23.12 -0.88
C HIS A 50 0.78 23.18 -1.34
N GLY A 51 0.49 23.97 -2.38
CA GLY A 51 -0.86 24.06 -2.96
C GLY A 51 -1.34 22.78 -3.65
N GLU A 52 -0.43 21.84 -3.91
CA GLU A 52 -0.71 20.54 -4.53
C GLU A 52 0.21 19.45 -3.96
N ILE A 53 -0.26 18.20 -4.01
CA ILE A 53 0.51 17.03 -3.60
C ILE A 53 0.64 16.11 -4.81
N LEU A 54 1.85 15.98 -5.34
CA LEU A 54 2.15 15.09 -6.46
C LEU A 54 2.56 13.70 -5.93
N ILE A 55 1.90 12.65 -6.45
CA ILE A 55 2.12 11.26 -6.06
C ILE A 55 2.44 10.42 -7.30
N ASP A 56 3.64 9.84 -7.33
CA ASP A 56 4.00 8.81 -8.30
C ASP A 56 3.37 7.48 -7.87
N VAL A 57 2.70 6.79 -8.81
CA VAL A 57 2.02 5.52 -8.55
C VAL A 57 2.67 4.38 -9.32
N ASN A 58 2.93 3.27 -8.63
CA ASN A 58 3.50 2.06 -9.21
C ASN A 58 2.66 0.82 -8.83
N ILE A 59 2.46 -0.08 -9.78
CA ILE A 59 1.60 -1.27 -9.65
C ILE A 59 2.30 -2.49 -10.27
N ASP A 60 3.39 -2.93 -9.66
CA ASP A 60 4.17 -4.05 -10.16
C ASP A 60 3.77 -5.39 -9.53
N SER A 61 3.90 -6.47 -10.30
CA SER A 61 3.68 -7.82 -9.80
C SER A 61 4.95 -8.44 -9.24
N ILE A 62 4.89 -8.96 -8.00
CA ILE A 62 5.99 -9.71 -7.40
C ILE A 62 5.54 -11.15 -7.16
N PRO A 63 6.15 -12.16 -7.80
CA PRO A 63 5.90 -13.56 -7.43
C PRO A 63 6.50 -13.83 -6.04
N LEU A 64 5.70 -14.41 -5.13
CA LEU A 64 6.14 -14.63 -3.74
C LEU A 64 7.11 -15.79 -3.59
N SER A 65 7.02 -16.79 -4.46
CA SER A 65 8.03 -17.83 -4.55
C SER A 65 8.07 -18.40 -5.96
N LYS A 66 9.18 -19.06 -6.30
CA LYS A 66 9.36 -19.70 -7.62
C LYS A 66 8.46 -20.91 -7.84
N SER A 67 7.89 -21.46 -6.76
CA SER A 67 7.09 -22.69 -6.76
C SER A 67 5.62 -22.47 -6.41
N SER A 68 5.21 -21.23 -6.12
CA SER A 68 3.85 -20.88 -5.77
C SER A 68 3.25 -20.02 -6.86
N GLU A 69 2.02 -20.32 -7.24
CA GLU A 69 1.21 -19.48 -8.14
C GLU A 69 0.69 -18.21 -7.43
N MET A 70 1.11 -17.97 -6.19
CA MET A 70 0.73 -16.79 -5.41
C MET A 70 1.47 -15.54 -5.91
N HIS A 71 0.68 -14.56 -6.30
CA HIS A 71 1.15 -13.26 -6.76
C HIS A 71 0.85 -12.19 -5.71
N PHE A 72 1.83 -11.32 -5.48
CA PHE A 72 1.74 -10.18 -4.58
C PHE A 72 1.81 -8.89 -5.38
N TRP A 73 0.70 -8.15 -5.43
CA TRP A 73 0.59 -6.92 -6.22
C TRP A 73 0.27 -5.75 -5.31
N PRO A 74 1.29 -4.95 -4.96
CA PRO A 74 1.08 -3.69 -4.27
C PRO A 74 0.64 -2.59 -5.26
N ILE A 75 -0.19 -1.68 -4.77
CA ILE A 75 -0.28 -0.32 -5.28
C ILE A 75 0.61 0.53 -4.36
N LEU A 76 1.70 1.04 -4.90
CA LEU A 76 2.64 1.90 -4.20
C LEU A 76 2.41 3.34 -4.64
N GLY A 77 2.43 4.24 -3.67
CA GLY A 77 2.51 5.68 -3.88
C GLY A 77 3.85 6.21 -3.40
N LYS A 78 4.33 7.30 -3.99
CA LYS A 78 5.52 8.02 -3.51
C LYS A 78 5.30 9.50 -3.73
N PHE A 79 5.44 10.31 -2.67
CA PHE A 79 5.42 11.76 -2.83
C PHE A 79 6.64 12.19 -3.66
N TRP A 80 6.47 13.14 -4.56
CA TRP A 80 7.48 13.55 -5.53
C TRP A 80 8.82 13.96 -4.87
N ASP A 81 8.77 14.56 -3.69
CA ASP A 81 9.90 15.04 -2.89
C ASP A 81 10.41 14.04 -1.85
N CYS A 82 9.76 12.88 -1.73
CA CYS A 82 10.08 11.83 -0.77
C CYS A 82 10.71 10.62 -1.45
N LYS A 83 11.76 10.07 -0.83
CA LYS A 83 12.44 8.86 -1.36
C LYS A 83 11.74 7.55 -1.03
N HIS A 84 10.82 7.56 -0.07
CA HIS A 84 10.24 6.34 0.48
C HIS A 84 8.82 6.10 -0.08
N PRO A 85 8.60 5.01 -0.85
CA PRO A 85 7.26 4.65 -1.25
C PRO A 85 6.44 4.18 -0.05
N PHE A 86 5.13 4.36 -0.13
CA PHE A 86 4.15 3.88 0.83
C PHE A 86 3.12 2.99 0.15
N LEU A 87 2.54 2.07 0.94
CA LEU A 87 1.54 1.13 0.46
C LEU A 87 0.16 1.81 0.44
N ILE A 88 -0.48 1.86 -0.74
CA ILE A 88 -1.86 2.32 -0.92
C ILE A 88 -2.80 1.12 -0.81
N ALA A 89 -2.47 0.03 -1.47
CA ALA A 89 -3.23 -1.22 -1.44
C ALA A 89 -2.31 -2.41 -1.71
N VAL A 90 -2.80 -3.62 -1.42
CA VAL A 90 -2.13 -4.85 -1.82
C VAL A 90 -3.12 -5.95 -2.10
N TYR A 91 -2.89 -6.68 -3.18
CA TYR A 91 -3.54 -7.95 -3.49
C TYR A 91 -2.58 -9.11 -3.29
N LEU A 92 -3.08 -10.19 -2.71
CA LEU A 92 -2.40 -11.46 -2.53
C LEU A 92 -3.32 -12.60 -2.94
N GLY A 93 -3.02 -13.29 -4.04
CA GLY A 93 -3.84 -14.43 -4.48
C GLY A 93 -3.17 -15.26 -5.55
N SER A 94 -3.78 -16.38 -5.92
CA SER A 94 -3.26 -17.27 -6.96
C SER A 94 -3.78 -16.89 -8.34
N GLY A 95 -2.94 -17.09 -9.37
CA GLY A 95 -3.36 -17.03 -10.77
C GLY A 95 -3.33 -15.65 -11.45
N ARG A 96 -3.63 -15.66 -12.75
CA ARG A 96 -3.67 -14.48 -13.64
C ARG A 96 -4.87 -13.60 -13.27
N ARG A 97 -4.73 -12.27 -13.36
CA ARG A 97 -5.80 -11.26 -13.08
C ARG A 97 -7.14 -11.68 -13.70
N SER A 98 -8.06 -12.26 -12.92
CA SER A 98 -9.41 -12.52 -13.44
C SER A 98 -10.13 -11.21 -13.69
N ASN A 99 -9.85 -10.17 -12.88
CA ASN A 99 -10.43 -8.86 -13.07
C ASN A 99 -9.58 -7.71 -12.48
N VAL A 100 -8.80 -7.03 -13.32
CA VAL A 100 -8.02 -5.83 -12.96
C VAL A 100 -8.93 -4.71 -12.41
N ASN A 101 -10.16 -4.61 -12.89
CA ASN A 101 -11.05 -3.51 -12.54
C ASN A 101 -11.42 -3.55 -11.06
N ILE A 102 -11.74 -4.74 -10.54
CA ILE A 102 -12.08 -4.90 -9.12
C ILE A 102 -10.90 -4.52 -8.22
N TYR A 103 -9.68 -4.85 -8.63
CA TYR A 103 -8.45 -4.48 -7.92
C TYR A 103 -8.20 -2.96 -7.90
N LEU A 104 -8.46 -2.28 -9.03
CA LEU A 104 -8.22 -0.85 -9.16
C LEU A 104 -9.41 0.02 -8.72
N GLU A 105 -10.60 -0.54 -8.53
CA GLU A 105 -11.83 0.20 -8.30
C GLU A 105 -11.71 1.16 -7.10
N LYS A 106 -11.34 0.64 -5.92
CA LYS A 106 -11.21 1.47 -4.71
C LYS A 106 -10.17 2.59 -4.90
N PHE A 107 -9.08 2.27 -5.59
CA PHE A 107 -8.02 3.24 -5.90
C PHE A 107 -8.51 4.34 -6.85
N ALA A 108 -9.13 3.97 -7.97
CA ALA A 108 -9.65 4.91 -8.95
C ALA A 108 -10.73 5.82 -8.36
N VAL A 109 -11.66 5.26 -7.57
CA VAL A 109 -12.70 6.03 -6.87
C VAL A 109 -12.07 7.03 -5.91
N GLU A 110 -11.06 6.64 -5.13
CA GLU A 110 -10.38 7.57 -4.22
C GLU A 110 -9.64 8.68 -4.97
N VAL A 111 -8.93 8.35 -6.05
CA VAL A 111 -8.24 9.35 -6.89
C VAL A 111 -9.23 10.38 -7.42
N ILE A 112 -10.39 9.94 -7.93
CA ILE A 112 -11.44 10.85 -8.43
C ILE A 112 -11.98 11.76 -7.31
N HIS A 113 -12.12 11.26 -6.09
CA HIS A 113 -12.59 12.06 -4.95
C HIS A 113 -11.53 13.02 -4.38
N LEU A 114 -10.25 12.78 -4.67
CA LEU A 114 -9.13 13.60 -4.19
C LEU A 114 -8.61 14.59 -5.25
N SER A 115 -9.04 14.44 -6.51
CA SER A 115 -8.74 15.37 -7.62
C SER A 115 -9.71 16.53 -7.62
#